data_AF-A0A212EGW2-F1
#
_entry.id   AF-A0A212EGW2-F1
#
_cell.length_a   1.000
_cell.length_b   1.000
_cell.length_c   1.000
_cell.angle_alpha   90.00
_cell.angle_beta   90.00
_cell.angle_gamma   90.00
#
_symmetry.space_group_name_H-M   'P 1'
#
loop_
_entity.id
_entity.type
_entity.pdbx_description
1 polymer ?
#
loop_
_entity_poly.entity_id
_entity_poly.type
_entity_poly.pdbx_seq_one_letter_code
_entity_poly.pdbx_strand_id
1 'polypeptide(L)'
;MASGDNDHIEIMDSSVLKKLDTTHSGSEDDDRDRASIAEKNAPYDPAVGPSGAISKVHKSDRKIGHRRVGEGGEITYKKIQSSQIMGSIQLGIQHAIGGLASKPERDLLMQDFMTVETTNFPSEGSNHTPAHHYSEFKFKTYAPIAFRYFRDLFGIQPDDFLMSMCSAPLRELSNPGASGSIFYLTNDDEFIIKTVQHKEGEFLQKLLPGYYLNLDQNPRTLLPKFFGLYCYQCNSKNVRLVAMNNLLPSSVKLHQKYDLKGSTYKRKASKTERQKSSPTYKDLDFMEHHTEGIFLEADTYSALIKTMQRDCRVLESFKIMDYSLLVGIHNLDEAQREKSEARQRDSQSDDEDYNRKSGLNRTR
;
A
#
# COMPACT_ATOMS: atom_id res chain seq x y z
N MET A 1 -37.10 -63.76 -0.85
CA MET A 1 -35.71 -64.18 -1.15
C MET A 1 -35.01 -62.91 -1.63
N ALA A 2 -34.32 -62.20 -0.74
CA ALA A 2 -32.84 -62.18 -0.61
C ALA A 2 -32.17 -61.79 -1.96
N SER A 3 -31.36 -60.75 -2.11
CA SER A 3 -30.43 -60.06 -1.20
C SER A 3 -29.72 -58.89 -1.92
N GLY A 4 -29.40 -57.81 -1.19
CA GLY A 4 -28.13 -57.04 -1.24
C GLY A 4 -27.85 -56.16 -2.49
N ASP A 5 -27.25 -54.97 -2.43
CA ASP A 5 -26.48 -54.27 -1.39
C ASP A 5 -26.68 -52.75 -1.57
N ASN A 6 -26.72 -52.03 -0.45
CA ASN A 6 -26.79 -50.57 -0.42
C ASN A 6 -25.80 -50.11 0.67
N ASP A 7 -24.58 -49.74 0.27
CA ASP A 7 -23.55 -49.30 1.21
C ASP A 7 -23.82 -47.87 1.68
N HIS A 8 -24.14 -47.77 2.97
CA HIS A 8 -24.16 -46.56 3.75
C HIS A 8 -22.74 -46.13 4.11
N ILE A 9 -22.40 -44.87 3.88
CA ILE A 9 -21.20 -44.23 4.42
C ILE A 9 -21.56 -43.67 5.80
N GLU A 10 -21.00 -44.28 6.86
CA GLU A 10 -21.06 -43.77 8.24
C GLU A 10 -19.98 -42.70 8.49
N ILE A 11 -20.41 -41.64 9.16
CA ILE A 11 -19.60 -40.56 9.71
C ILE A 11 -19.08 -41.02 11.08
N MET A 12 -17.78 -40.95 11.33
CA MET A 12 -17.20 -41.20 12.64
C MET A 12 -16.36 -40.02 13.10
N ASP A 13 -16.70 -39.51 14.28
CA ASP A 13 -16.03 -38.42 14.99
C ASP A 13 -15.18 -38.96 16.14
N SER A 14 -14.15 -38.17 16.44
CA SER A 14 -13.42 -38.03 17.70
C SER A 14 -12.31 -39.02 18.07
N SER A 15 -11.12 -38.42 18.12
CA SER A 15 -10.21 -38.45 19.28
C SER A 15 -9.23 -39.62 19.44
N VAL A 16 -8.03 -39.21 19.88
CA VAL A 16 -6.89 -39.98 20.39
C VAL A 16 -5.94 -40.54 19.33
N LEU A 17 -4.83 -39.82 19.12
CA LEU A 17 -3.48 -40.37 19.24
C LEU A 17 -2.49 -39.22 19.48
N LYS A 18 -1.74 -39.32 20.58
CA LYS A 18 -0.75 -38.36 21.06
C LYS A 18 0.62 -39.04 21.00
N LYS A 19 1.65 -38.22 20.71
CA LYS A 19 3.11 -38.40 20.87
C LYS A 19 3.88 -39.17 19.79
N LEU A 20 4.68 -38.43 19.03
CA LEU A 20 6.11 -38.68 18.84
C LEU A 20 6.83 -37.38 18.45
N ASP A 21 8.14 -37.38 18.67
CA ASP A 21 8.94 -36.28 19.22
C ASP A 21 9.30 -35.11 18.30
N THR A 22 9.45 -33.98 18.98
CA THR A 22 9.92 -32.66 18.58
C THR A 22 11.40 -32.61 18.19
N THR A 23 11.70 -32.01 17.03
CA THR A 23 12.91 -31.21 16.80
C THR A 23 12.47 -29.81 16.37
N HIS A 24 12.48 -28.87 17.32
CA HIS A 24 12.15 -27.47 17.12
C HIS A 24 13.41 -26.69 16.75
N SER A 25 13.37 -25.98 15.62
CA SER A 25 14.24 -24.81 15.40
C SER A 25 13.35 -23.63 15.03
N GLY A 26 13.14 -22.73 16.01
CA GLY A 26 12.40 -21.49 15.81
C GLY A 26 11.73 -20.98 17.09
N SER A 27 12.36 -20.01 17.77
CA SER A 27 11.71 -18.84 18.40
C SER A 27 12.70 -18.11 19.33
N GLU A 28 13.56 -17.24 18.79
CA GLU A 28 14.30 -16.23 19.58
C GLU A 28 13.86 -14.79 19.24
N ASP A 29 12.95 -14.60 18.29
CA ASP A 29 12.52 -13.28 17.82
C ASP A 29 11.21 -12.78 18.44
N ASP A 30 10.43 -13.65 19.12
CA ASP A 30 9.12 -13.30 19.71
C ASP A 30 9.23 -12.54 21.04
N ASP A 31 10.32 -12.73 21.81
CA ASP A 31 10.43 -12.15 23.16
C ASP A 31 10.91 -10.70 23.18
N ARG A 32 11.57 -10.21 22.13
CA ARG A 32 12.19 -8.87 22.13
C ARG A 32 11.19 -7.72 21.97
N ASP A 33 10.05 -7.96 21.32
CA ASP A 33 9.02 -6.92 21.16
C ASP A 33 8.15 -6.77 22.44
N ARG A 34 8.04 -7.82 23.27
CA ARG A 34 7.23 -7.80 24.51
C ARG A 34 7.88 -7.03 25.65
N ALA A 35 9.22 -7.05 25.74
CA ALA A 35 9.99 -6.36 26.78
C ALA A 35 9.90 -4.82 26.71
N SER A 36 9.55 -4.25 25.55
CA SER A 36 9.51 -2.79 25.35
C SER A 36 8.25 -2.09 25.89
N ILE A 37 7.28 -2.84 26.41
CA ILE A 37 5.96 -2.34 26.84
C ILE A 37 5.79 -2.34 28.38
N ALA A 38 6.68 -2.99 29.14
CA ALA A 38 6.48 -3.22 30.57
C ALA A 38 6.98 -2.10 31.52
N GLU A 39 7.62 -1.03 31.02
CA GLU A 39 8.25 0.01 31.88
C GLU A 39 7.56 1.38 31.86
N LYS A 40 6.24 1.43 31.68
CA LYS A 40 5.47 2.66 31.88
C LYS A 40 4.13 2.37 32.54
N ASN A 41 4.15 2.17 33.86
CA ASN A 41 3.03 2.44 34.76
C ASN A 41 3.54 2.40 36.21
N ALA A 42 4.06 3.53 36.69
CA ALA A 42 4.22 3.78 38.13
C ALA A 42 3.22 4.89 38.52
N PRO A 43 2.47 4.78 39.64
CA PRO A 43 1.49 5.79 40.05
C PRO A 43 2.15 7.09 40.52
N TYR A 44 1.49 8.21 40.24
CA TYR A 44 1.88 9.58 40.61
C TYR A 44 1.44 9.88 42.06
N ASP A 45 2.37 10.30 42.93
CA ASP A 45 2.12 10.74 44.31
C ASP A 45 2.20 12.29 44.39
N PRO A 46 1.14 13.01 44.77
CA PRO A 46 1.12 14.47 44.78
C PRO A 46 1.46 15.02 46.17
N ALA A 47 2.75 15.03 46.52
CA ALA A 47 3.28 15.89 47.56
C ALA A 47 4.73 16.25 47.23
N VAL A 48 5.12 17.49 47.53
CA VAL A 48 6.41 18.16 47.26
C VAL A 48 6.43 19.00 45.96
N GLY A 49 6.32 20.32 46.13
CA GLY A 49 6.39 21.32 45.06
C GLY A 49 7.80 21.52 44.50
N PRO A 50 7.96 22.12 43.30
CA PRO A 50 9.27 22.21 42.67
C PRO A 50 10.01 23.49 43.08
N SER A 51 11.17 23.31 43.74
CA SER A 51 12.27 24.27 43.70
C SER A 51 12.88 24.28 42.30
N GLY A 52 13.19 25.49 41.82
CA GLY A 52 13.58 25.76 40.44
C GLY A 52 14.91 25.13 40.00
N ALA A 53 14.92 24.64 38.76
CA ALA A 53 16.13 24.43 37.96
C ALA A 53 15.82 24.77 36.49
N ILE A 54 16.51 25.77 35.98
CA ILE A 54 16.41 26.29 34.60
C ILE A 54 16.88 25.22 33.62
N SER A 55 15.98 24.69 32.79
CA SER A 55 16.33 23.79 31.68
C SER A 55 16.35 24.55 30.36
N LYS A 56 17.50 24.57 29.69
CA LYS A 56 17.67 25.11 28.32
C LYS A 56 16.72 24.40 27.35
N VAL A 57 15.92 25.18 26.63
CA VAL A 57 14.97 24.69 25.62
C VAL A 57 15.75 24.28 24.36
N HIS A 58 15.94 22.97 24.16
CA HIS A 58 16.25 22.42 22.84
C HIS A 58 14.94 22.37 22.03
N LYS A 59 14.87 23.14 20.94
CA LYS A 59 13.77 23.08 19.96
C LYS A 59 13.78 21.68 19.32
N SER A 60 12.69 20.94 19.48
CA SER A 60 12.63 19.50 19.19
C SER A 60 12.20 19.17 17.75
N ASP A 61 12.76 18.08 17.22
CA ASP A 61 12.32 17.35 16.02
C ASP A 61 10.78 17.28 15.93
N ARG A 62 10.21 17.66 14.77
CA ARG A 62 8.77 17.47 14.53
C ARG A 62 8.49 16.01 14.16
N LYS A 63 7.75 15.31 15.03
CA LYS A 63 7.26 13.95 14.81
C LYS A 63 5.88 13.98 14.14
N ILE A 64 5.74 13.29 13.01
CA ILE A 64 4.45 13.13 12.28
C ILE A 64 4.19 11.63 12.13
N GLY A 65 3.34 11.06 13.00
CA GLY A 65 3.12 9.61 13.05
C GLY A 65 4.42 8.84 13.37
N HIS A 66 4.85 7.97 12.44
CA HIS A 66 6.14 7.25 12.51
C HIS A 66 7.33 8.00 11.89
N ARG A 67 7.08 9.18 11.29
CA ARG A 67 8.10 10.04 10.67
C ARG A 67 8.76 10.96 11.71
N ARG A 68 10.03 11.28 11.49
CA ARG A 68 10.71 12.43 12.11
C ARG A 68 11.31 13.28 11.00
N VAL A 69 11.10 14.59 11.08
CA VAL A 69 11.72 15.57 10.19
C VAL A 69 12.83 16.26 10.97
N GLY A 70 14.08 16.08 10.53
CA GLY A 70 15.26 16.73 11.13
C GLY A 70 15.42 18.19 10.67
N GLU A 71 16.29 18.94 11.32
CA GLU A 71 16.50 20.38 11.06
C GLU A 71 16.94 20.70 9.61
N GLY A 72 17.56 19.74 8.91
CA GLY A 72 17.99 19.86 7.51
C GLY A 72 16.94 19.45 6.45
N GLY A 73 15.69 19.17 6.84
CA GLY A 73 14.66 18.69 5.91
C GLY A 73 14.72 17.19 5.61
N GLU A 74 15.67 16.45 6.20
CA GLU A 74 15.75 15.01 6.09
C GLU A 74 14.53 14.34 6.73
N ILE A 75 13.84 13.53 5.94
CA ILE A 75 12.72 12.71 6.41
C ILE A 75 13.28 11.35 6.79
N THR A 76 13.01 10.94 8.04
CA THR A 76 13.34 9.60 8.51
C THR A 76 12.09 8.81 8.89
N TYR A 77 12.05 7.53 8.52
CA TYR A 77 11.07 6.57 9.01
C TYR A 77 11.75 5.60 9.97
N LYS A 78 11.21 5.48 11.19
CA LYS A 78 11.87 4.73 12.27
C LYS A 78 13.36 5.10 12.46
N LYS A 79 13.74 6.38 12.27
CA LYS A 79 15.13 6.89 12.34
C LYS A 79 16.09 6.39 11.24
N ILE A 80 15.58 5.93 10.10
CA ILE A 80 16.38 5.63 8.90
C ILE A 80 15.96 6.64 7.82
N GLN A 81 16.92 7.19 7.05
CA GLN A 81 16.65 8.17 5.99
C GLN A 81 15.75 7.56 4.90
N SER A 82 14.67 8.23 4.52
CA SER A 82 13.66 7.70 3.58
C SER A 82 14.26 7.29 2.23
N SER A 83 15.21 8.06 1.69
CA SER A 83 15.87 7.78 0.41
C SER A 83 16.67 6.47 0.42
N GLN A 84 17.38 6.17 1.51
CA GLN A 84 18.09 4.90 1.67
C GLN A 84 17.12 3.71 1.78
N ILE A 85 16.00 3.88 2.48
CA ILE A 85 14.96 2.85 2.56
C ILE A 85 14.40 2.55 1.17
N MET A 86 14.09 3.56 0.36
CA MET A 86 13.57 3.38 -1.00
C MET A 86 14.56 2.59 -1.87
N GLY A 87 15.83 3.00 -1.89
CA GLY A 87 16.85 2.32 -2.68
C GLY A 87 17.05 0.85 -2.28
N SER A 88 17.13 0.55 -0.98
CA SER A 88 17.22 -0.83 -0.49
C SER A 88 15.97 -1.66 -0.80
N ILE A 89 14.77 -1.05 -0.78
CA ILE A 89 13.52 -1.71 -1.17
C ILE A 89 13.55 -2.08 -2.66
N GLN A 90 13.94 -1.14 -3.52
CA GLN A 90 14.01 -1.39 -4.96
C GLN A 90 15.02 -2.49 -5.29
N LEU A 91 16.19 -2.49 -4.64
CA LEU A 91 17.19 -3.55 -4.78
C LEU A 91 16.66 -4.93 -4.33
N GLY A 92 15.96 -4.97 -3.19
CA GLY A 92 15.35 -6.18 -2.67
C GLY A 92 14.25 -6.74 -3.59
N ILE A 93 13.37 -5.88 -4.11
CA ILE A 93 12.34 -6.27 -5.08
C ILE A 93 12.99 -6.77 -6.38
N GLN A 94 13.99 -6.06 -6.89
CA GLN A 94 14.69 -6.43 -8.12
C GLN A 94 15.27 -7.85 -8.02
N HIS A 95 15.98 -8.15 -6.94
CA HIS A 95 16.52 -9.49 -6.70
C HIS A 95 15.41 -10.53 -6.49
N ALA A 96 14.38 -10.21 -5.69
CA ALA A 96 13.29 -11.14 -5.40
C ALA A 96 12.50 -11.54 -6.65
N ILE A 97 12.22 -10.59 -7.56
CA ILE A 97 11.50 -10.88 -8.79
C ILE A 97 12.42 -11.49 -9.85
N GLY A 98 13.65 -10.99 -10.00
CA GLY A 98 14.63 -11.58 -10.92
C GLY A 98 14.94 -13.05 -10.61
N GLY A 99 15.02 -13.40 -9.32
CA GLY A 99 15.21 -14.78 -8.87
C GLY A 99 14.00 -15.71 -9.06
N LEU A 100 12.81 -15.18 -9.41
CA LEU A 100 11.65 -16.02 -9.72
C LEU A 100 11.73 -16.62 -11.13
N ALA A 101 12.47 -15.99 -12.05
CA ALA A 101 12.62 -16.48 -13.42
C ALA A 101 13.33 -17.85 -13.47
N SER A 102 14.19 -18.15 -12.51
CA SER A 102 14.83 -19.47 -12.39
C SER A 102 13.94 -20.55 -11.77
N LYS A 103 12.74 -20.20 -11.27
CA LYS A 103 11.82 -21.16 -10.66
C LYS A 103 10.81 -21.64 -11.69
N PRO A 104 10.59 -22.97 -11.82
CA PRO A 104 9.67 -23.49 -12.82
C PRO A 104 8.25 -22.95 -12.63
N GLU A 105 7.55 -22.80 -13.73
CA GLU A 105 6.11 -22.58 -13.73
C GLU A 105 5.41 -23.86 -13.27
N ARG A 106 4.47 -23.70 -12.33
CA ARG A 106 3.68 -24.79 -11.76
C ARG A 106 2.45 -24.22 -11.07
N ASP A 107 1.47 -25.08 -10.84
CA ASP A 107 0.27 -24.75 -10.09
C ASP A 107 0.59 -24.31 -8.66
N LEU A 108 -0.31 -23.47 -8.15
CA LEU A 108 -0.22 -22.91 -6.81
C LEU A 108 -0.72 -23.92 -5.79
N LEU A 109 0.09 -24.18 -4.76
CA LEU A 109 -0.22 -25.07 -3.66
C LEU A 109 -0.51 -24.29 -2.39
N MET A 110 -1.29 -24.85 -1.46
CA MET A 110 -1.64 -24.18 -0.21
C MET A 110 -0.40 -23.74 0.60
N GLN A 111 0.67 -24.53 0.56
CA GLN A 111 1.95 -24.22 1.22
C GLN A 111 2.64 -22.96 0.65
N ASP A 112 2.38 -22.60 -0.60
CA ASP A 112 3.01 -21.43 -1.24
C ASP A 112 2.55 -20.13 -0.60
N PHE A 113 1.32 -20.07 -0.07
CA PHE A 113 0.80 -18.88 0.64
C PHE A 113 1.54 -18.61 1.96
N MET A 114 2.10 -19.64 2.59
CA MET A 114 2.82 -19.52 3.87
C MET A 114 4.34 -19.38 3.71
N THR A 115 4.85 -19.58 2.49
CA THR A 115 6.28 -19.53 2.21
C THR A 115 6.85 -18.12 2.44
N VAL A 116 8.01 -18.02 3.09
CA VAL A 116 8.75 -16.76 3.25
C VAL A 116 10.21 -17.00 2.92
N GLU A 117 10.71 -16.29 1.92
CA GLU A 117 12.12 -16.36 1.49
C GLU A 117 12.88 -15.17 2.07
N THR A 118 14.05 -15.41 2.65
CA THR A 118 14.89 -14.35 3.22
C THR A 118 16.21 -14.28 2.47
N THR A 119 16.57 -13.10 1.98
CA THR A 119 17.84 -12.81 1.33
C THR A 119 18.62 -11.79 2.17
N ASN A 120 19.92 -12.00 2.35
CA ASN A 120 20.81 -11.05 3.02
C ASN A 120 21.52 -10.18 1.98
N PHE A 121 21.61 -8.89 2.23
CA PHE A 121 22.28 -7.89 1.39
C PHE A 121 23.38 -7.21 2.23
N PRO A 122 24.59 -7.80 2.27
CA PRO A 122 25.76 -7.14 2.84
C PRO A 122 26.25 -6.02 1.90
N SER A 123 26.82 -4.96 2.46
CA SER A 123 27.24 -3.78 1.69
C SER A 123 28.36 -4.10 0.68
N GLU A 124 29.26 -4.99 1.06
CA GLU A 124 30.34 -5.52 0.21
C GLU A 124 29.86 -6.49 -0.88
N GLY A 125 28.59 -6.90 -0.85
CA GLY A 125 28.02 -7.88 -1.76
C GLY A 125 28.31 -9.33 -1.36
N SER A 126 27.76 -10.27 -2.12
CA SER A 126 27.94 -11.71 -1.95
C SER A 126 27.91 -12.43 -3.29
N ASN A 127 28.04 -13.76 -3.27
CA ASN A 127 27.88 -14.60 -4.48
C ASN A 127 26.44 -14.55 -5.05
N HIS A 128 25.46 -14.09 -4.27
CA HIS A 128 24.05 -14.06 -4.67
C HIS A 128 23.48 -12.65 -4.79
N THR A 129 24.09 -11.67 -4.13
CA THR A 129 23.59 -10.29 -4.08
C THR A 129 24.69 -9.30 -4.47
N PRO A 130 24.39 -8.27 -5.27
CA PRO A 130 25.40 -7.29 -5.66
C PRO A 130 25.86 -6.44 -4.48
N ALA A 131 27.08 -5.90 -4.56
CA ALA A 131 27.57 -4.88 -3.64
C ALA A 131 26.77 -3.58 -3.78
N HIS A 132 26.62 -2.83 -2.68
CA HIS A 132 25.83 -1.60 -2.66
C HIS A 132 26.28 -0.62 -1.57
N HIS A 133 25.89 0.64 -1.74
CA HIS A 133 26.24 1.74 -0.84
C HIS A 133 25.26 1.92 0.35
N TYR A 134 24.16 1.16 0.38
CA TYR A 134 23.21 1.19 1.50
C TYR A 134 23.75 0.43 2.73
N SER A 135 23.18 0.69 3.91
CA SER A 135 23.41 -0.14 5.09
C SER A 135 23.02 -1.60 4.81
N GLU A 136 23.73 -2.53 5.45
CA GLU A 136 23.39 -3.95 5.37
C GLU A 136 21.95 -4.20 5.82
N PHE A 137 21.27 -5.08 5.08
CA PHE A 137 19.87 -5.38 5.35
C PHE A 137 19.52 -6.83 5.00
N LYS A 138 18.40 -7.29 5.56
CA LYS A 138 17.73 -8.52 5.15
C LYS A 138 16.44 -8.16 4.43
N PHE A 139 16.12 -8.88 3.39
CA PHE A 139 14.89 -8.71 2.63
C PHE A 139 14.09 -10.01 2.67
N LYS A 140 12.87 -9.94 3.21
CA LYS A 140 11.94 -11.07 3.24
C LYS A 140 10.88 -10.91 2.16
N THR A 141 10.68 -11.94 1.36
CA THR A 141 9.64 -12.02 0.32
C THR A 141 8.61 -13.05 0.75
N TYR A 142 7.37 -12.62 0.94
CA TYR A 142 6.28 -13.48 1.38
C TYR A 142 5.52 -14.03 0.18
N ALA A 143 5.16 -15.30 0.23
CA ALA A 143 4.38 -16.03 -0.77
C ALA A 143 4.80 -15.74 -2.24
N PRO A 144 6.10 -15.87 -2.59
CA PRO A 144 6.63 -15.41 -3.87
C PRO A 144 5.91 -16.03 -5.09
N ILE A 145 5.57 -17.32 -5.02
CA ILE A 145 4.85 -18.02 -6.09
C ILE A 145 3.40 -17.55 -6.20
N ALA A 146 2.73 -17.28 -5.09
CA ALA A 146 1.36 -16.73 -5.09
C ALA A 146 1.32 -15.33 -5.72
N PHE A 147 2.27 -14.45 -5.38
CA PHE A 147 2.34 -13.12 -5.99
C PHE A 147 2.85 -13.11 -7.43
N ARG A 148 3.60 -14.13 -7.87
CA ARG A 148 3.82 -14.38 -9.31
C ARG A 148 2.47 -14.65 -9.98
N TYR A 149 1.73 -15.65 -9.50
CA TYR A 149 0.41 -16.00 -10.03
C TYR A 149 -0.57 -14.80 -10.07
N PHE A 150 -0.63 -13.99 -9.00
CA PHE A 150 -1.51 -12.81 -9.00
C PHE A 150 -1.10 -11.77 -10.03
N ARG A 151 0.20 -11.52 -10.21
CA ARG A 151 0.67 -10.61 -11.27
C ARG A 151 0.31 -11.12 -12.65
N ASP A 152 0.51 -12.42 -12.91
CA ASP A 152 0.15 -13.06 -14.17
C ASP A 152 -1.36 -12.95 -14.45
N LEU A 153 -2.21 -13.21 -13.43
CA LEU A 153 -3.66 -13.07 -13.54
C LEU A 153 -4.11 -11.64 -13.88
N PHE A 154 -3.36 -10.64 -13.40
CA PHE A 154 -3.60 -9.23 -13.70
C PHE A 154 -2.87 -8.72 -14.94
N GLY A 155 -2.20 -9.60 -15.69
CA GLY A 155 -1.51 -9.27 -16.94
C GLY A 155 -0.24 -8.46 -16.75
N ILE A 156 0.40 -8.54 -15.58
CA ILE A 156 1.62 -7.78 -15.26
C ILE A 156 2.83 -8.67 -15.52
N GLN A 157 3.57 -8.37 -16.59
CA GLN A 157 4.80 -9.09 -16.89
C GLN A 157 5.91 -8.77 -15.88
N PRO A 158 6.80 -9.73 -15.57
CA PRO A 158 7.89 -9.50 -14.62
C PRO A 158 8.79 -8.32 -14.99
N ASP A 159 9.12 -8.18 -16.29
CA ASP A 159 10.00 -7.12 -16.79
C ASP A 159 9.33 -5.75 -16.65
N ASP A 160 8.05 -5.62 -17.01
CA ASP A 160 7.29 -4.37 -16.86
C ASP A 160 7.19 -3.96 -15.39
N PHE A 161 6.91 -4.94 -14.50
CA PHE A 161 6.87 -4.71 -13.07
C PHE A 161 8.22 -4.22 -12.53
N LEU A 162 9.32 -4.84 -12.96
CA LEU A 162 10.67 -4.46 -12.56
C LEU A 162 11.06 -3.09 -13.10
N MET A 163 10.72 -2.79 -14.35
CA MET A 163 10.93 -1.48 -14.95
C MET A 163 10.21 -0.41 -14.13
N SER A 164 8.91 -0.56 -13.90
CA SER A 164 8.11 0.38 -13.13
C SER A 164 8.63 0.57 -11.69
N MET A 165 8.94 -0.54 -11.00
CA MET A 165 9.31 -0.53 -9.59
C MET A 165 10.75 -0.09 -9.32
N CYS A 166 11.69 -0.37 -10.23
CA CYS A 166 13.12 -0.31 -9.93
C CYS A 166 13.92 0.59 -10.88
N SER A 167 13.41 0.97 -12.05
CA SER A 167 14.22 1.74 -13.03
C SER A 167 14.35 3.23 -12.70
N ALA A 168 13.50 3.76 -11.83
CA ALA A 168 13.50 5.17 -11.42
C ALA A 168 13.19 5.31 -9.91
N PRO A 169 13.63 6.38 -9.24
CA PRO A 169 13.33 6.60 -7.83
C PRO A 169 11.82 6.66 -7.56
N LEU A 170 11.39 6.02 -6.47
CA LEU A 170 10.01 6.08 -6.01
C LEU A 170 9.65 7.48 -5.49
N ARG A 171 8.42 7.92 -5.74
CA ARG A 171 7.88 9.19 -5.22
C ARG A 171 7.14 8.95 -3.90
N GLU A 172 7.60 9.58 -2.82
CA GLU A 172 6.88 9.53 -1.54
C GLU A 172 5.62 10.41 -1.57
N LEU A 173 4.48 9.83 -1.21
CA LEU A 173 3.26 10.59 -1.01
C LEU A 173 3.23 11.15 0.42
N SER A 174 3.05 12.47 0.50
CA SER A 174 3.03 13.23 1.75
C SER A 174 1.72 13.09 2.55
N ASN A 175 0.81 12.18 2.16
CA ASN A 175 -0.42 11.87 2.87
C ASN A 175 -0.21 10.72 3.86
N PRO A 176 0.10 10.97 5.14
CA PRO A 176 -0.11 9.97 6.16
C PRO A 176 -1.63 9.79 6.26
N GLY A 177 -2.15 8.67 5.78
CA GLY A 177 -3.52 8.27 6.17
C GLY A 177 -3.64 8.25 7.71
N ALA A 178 -4.85 8.06 8.23
CA ALA A 178 -5.06 8.00 9.68
C ALA A 178 -4.15 6.96 10.40
N SER A 179 -3.69 5.94 9.68
CA SER A 179 -2.77 4.89 10.16
C SER A 179 -1.31 5.32 10.28
N GLY A 180 -0.91 6.48 9.74
CA GLY A 180 0.50 6.90 9.70
C GLY A 180 1.38 6.05 8.78
N SER A 181 0.77 5.30 7.84
CA SER A 181 1.50 4.57 6.79
C SER A 181 2.12 5.52 5.78
N ILE A 182 3.30 5.18 5.30
CA ILE A 182 3.94 5.81 4.15
C ILE A 182 3.45 5.12 2.88
N PHE A 183 3.22 5.92 1.86
CA PHE A 183 2.92 5.46 0.51
C PHE A 183 4.03 5.95 -0.42
N TYR A 184 4.54 5.05 -1.24
CA TYR A 184 5.40 5.35 -2.36
C TYR A 184 4.63 5.05 -3.66
N LEU A 185 4.96 5.78 -4.69
CA LEU A 185 4.35 5.69 -6.02
C LEU A 185 5.47 5.53 -7.04
N THR A 186 5.28 4.62 -7.99
CA THR A 186 6.22 4.46 -9.11
C THR A 186 6.25 5.71 -9.99
N ASN A 187 7.32 5.87 -10.76
CA ASN A 187 7.50 7.07 -11.57
C ASN A 187 6.45 7.18 -12.69
N ASP A 188 6.03 6.04 -13.25
CA ASP A 188 4.98 5.91 -14.26
C ASP A 188 3.54 5.94 -13.70
N ASP A 189 3.39 6.06 -12.37
CA ASP A 189 2.11 6.14 -11.68
C ASP A 189 1.28 4.83 -11.68
N GLU A 190 1.86 3.69 -12.05
CA GLU A 190 1.14 2.41 -12.15
C GLU A 190 0.96 1.70 -10.79
N PHE A 191 1.99 1.72 -9.94
CA PHE A 191 2.01 0.96 -8.69
C PHE A 191 2.19 1.83 -7.45
N ILE A 192 1.51 1.44 -6.38
CA ILE A 192 1.65 1.99 -5.04
C ILE A 192 2.36 0.95 -4.17
N ILE A 193 3.35 1.40 -3.40
CA ILE A 193 3.94 0.64 -2.30
C ILE A 193 3.49 1.28 -0.99
N LYS A 194 2.76 0.53 -0.16
CA LYS A 194 2.27 0.98 1.14
C LYS A 194 3.03 0.29 2.26
N THR A 195 3.51 1.06 3.25
CA THR A 195 3.99 0.45 4.50
C THR A 195 2.83 -0.06 5.34
N VAL A 196 2.93 -1.28 5.84
CA VAL A 196 1.92 -1.90 6.70
C VAL A 196 2.50 -2.26 8.07
N GLN A 197 1.64 -2.32 9.08
CA GLN A 197 2.00 -2.80 10.40
C GLN A 197 2.25 -4.31 10.39
N HIS A 198 2.89 -4.82 11.45
CA HIS A 198 3.14 -6.26 11.56
C HIS A 198 1.87 -7.10 11.46
N LYS A 199 0.85 -6.74 12.25
CA LYS A 199 -0.44 -7.44 12.28
C LYS A 199 -1.15 -7.40 10.92
N GLU A 200 -1.07 -6.27 10.22
CA GLU A 200 -1.66 -6.12 8.87
C GLU A 200 -0.94 -7.03 7.85
N GLY A 201 0.38 -7.11 7.87
CA GLY A 201 1.14 -8.00 6.98
C GLY A 201 0.88 -9.48 7.26
N GLU A 202 0.82 -9.87 8.53
CA GLU A 202 0.49 -11.25 8.93
C GLU A 202 -0.96 -11.61 8.53
N PHE A 203 -1.88 -10.68 8.74
CA PHE A 203 -3.27 -10.83 8.31
C PHE A 203 -3.38 -10.98 6.80
N LEU A 204 -2.68 -10.15 6.02
CA LEU A 204 -2.68 -10.25 4.56
C LEU A 204 -2.16 -11.61 4.10
N GLN A 205 -1.13 -12.16 4.73
CA GLN A 205 -0.64 -13.50 4.41
C GLN A 205 -1.72 -14.58 4.64
N LYS A 206 -2.43 -14.50 5.76
CA LYS A 206 -3.56 -15.40 6.08
C LYS A 206 -4.76 -15.22 5.14
N LEU A 207 -4.92 -14.03 4.54
CA LEU A 207 -5.97 -13.71 3.59
C LEU A 207 -5.73 -14.33 2.20
N LEU A 208 -4.47 -14.59 1.81
CA LEU A 208 -4.11 -14.95 0.43
C LEU A 208 -4.88 -16.14 -0.16
N PRO A 209 -5.14 -17.26 0.58
CA PRO A 209 -5.94 -18.36 0.02
C PRO A 209 -7.37 -17.95 -0.34
N GLY A 210 -8.00 -17.13 0.52
CA GLY A 210 -9.34 -16.60 0.24
C GLY A 210 -9.36 -15.57 -0.86
N TYR A 211 -8.31 -14.75 -0.93
CA TYR A 211 -8.12 -13.79 -2.01
C TYR A 211 -7.99 -14.49 -3.37
N TYR A 212 -7.19 -15.57 -3.44
CA TYR A 212 -7.09 -16.42 -4.63
C TYR A 212 -8.48 -16.93 -5.09
N LEU A 213 -9.29 -17.48 -4.18
CA LEU A 213 -10.64 -17.96 -4.50
C LEU A 213 -11.56 -16.84 -5.01
N ASN A 214 -11.48 -15.65 -4.40
CA ASN A 214 -12.26 -14.50 -4.88
C ASN A 214 -11.84 -14.08 -6.28
N LEU A 215 -10.54 -14.08 -6.59
CA LEU A 215 -10.05 -13.69 -7.91
C LEU A 215 -10.52 -14.65 -9.01
N ASP A 216 -10.53 -15.95 -8.73
CA ASP A 216 -11.02 -16.98 -9.65
C ASP A 216 -12.54 -16.85 -9.89
N GLN A 217 -13.31 -16.62 -8.83
CA GLN A 217 -14.78 -16.60 -8.92
C GLN A 217 -15.35 -15.22 -9.33
N ASN A 218 -14.64 -14.13 -9.04
CA ASN A 218 -15.09 -12.75 -9.22
C ASN A 218 -14.02 -11.91 -9.97
N PRO A 219 -13.81 -12.15 -11.27
CA PRO A 219 -12.73 -11.52 -12.04
C PRO A 219 -12.84 -9.99 -12.14
N ARG A 220 -14.02 -9.42 -11.86
CA ARG A 220 -14.27 -7.96 -11.84
C ARG A 220 -14.21 -7.36 -10.43
N THR A 221 -13.68 -8.07 -9.44
CA THR A 221 -13.55 -7.59 -8.05
C THR A 221 -12.93 -6.19 -7.98
N LEU A 222 -13.43 -5.40 -7.03
CA LEU A 222 -12.96 -4.05 -6.71
C LEU A 222 -11.94 -4.06 -5.56
N LEU A 223 -11.65 -5.23 -4.99
CA LEU A 223 -10.64 -5.36 -3.95
C LEU A 223 -9.25 -4.91 -4.47
N PRO A 224 -8.35 -4.44 -3.58
CA PRO A 224 -6.99 -4.08 -3.97
C PRO A 224 -6.31 -5.21 -4.75
N LYS A 225 -5.59 -4.86 -5.81
CA LYS A 225 -4.79 -5.82 -6.59
C LYS A 225 -3.40 -5.89 -5.97
N PHE A 226 -3.11 -6.96 -5.23
CA PHE A 226 -1.84 -7.12 -4.52
C PHE A 226 -0.80 -7.82 -5.40
N PHE A 227 0.38 -7.22 -5.52
CA PHE A 227 1.46 -7.69 -6.40
C PHE A 227 2.71 -8.15 -5.66
N GLY A 228 2.78 -7.89 -4.35
CA GLY A 228 3.85 -8.37 -3.51
C GLY A 228 3.69 -7.97 -2.05
N LEU A 229 4.17 -8.83 -1.16
CA LEU A 229 4.32 -8.55 0.26
C LEU A 229 5.78 -8.77 0.65
N TYR A 230 6.41 -7.75 1.21
CA TYR A 230 7.83 -7.73 1.52
C TYR A 230 8.10 -7.22 2.93
N CYS A 231 9.27 -7.57 3.49
CA CYS A 231 9.79 -6.94 4.69
C CYS A 231 11.27 -6.60 4.52
N TYR A 232 11.56 -5.31 4.56
CA TYR A 232 12.91 -4.77 4.69
C TYR A 232 13.31 -4.73 6.17
N GLN A 233 14.44 -5.34 6.52
CA GLN A 233 14.96 -5.39 7.87
C GLN A 233 16.38 -4.81 7.93
N CYS A 234 16.57 -3.70 8.63
CA CYS A 234 17.87 -3.06 8.83
C CYS A 234 17.98 -2.56 10.27
N ASN A 235 19.14 -2.76 10.91
CA ASN A 235 19.40 -2.34 12.29
C ASN A 235 18.29 -2.75 13.28
N SER A 236 17.87 -4.02 13.20
CA SER A 236 16.78 -4.62 13.99
C SER A 236 15.41 -3.95 13.82
N LYS A 237 15.22 -3.13 12.79
CA LYS A 237 13.94 -2.50 12.46
C LYS A 237 13.34 -3.16 11.23
N ASN A 238 12.08 -3.52 11.34
CA ASN A 238 11.30 -4.11 10.26
C ASN A 238 10.39 -3.07 9.60
N VAL A 239 10.43 -2.97 8.28
CA VAL A 239 9.51 -2.18 7.44
C VAL A 239 8.80 -3.15 6.50
N ARG A 240 7.51 -3.38 6.74
CA ARG A 240 6.68 -4.27 5.91
C ARG A 240 5.97 -3.45 4.86
N LEU A 241 5.90 -4.00 3.65
CA LEU A 241 5.52 -3.29 2.44
C LEU A 241 4.57 -4.15 1.63
N VAL A 242 3.53 -3.53 1.10
CA VAL A 242 2.62 -4.16 0.15
C VAL A 242 2.69 -3.38 -1.15
N ALA A 243 3.02 -4.05 -2.24
CA ALA A 243 2.91 -3.53 -3.59
C ALA A 243 1.50 -3.80 -4.12
N MET A 244 0.85 -2.77 -4.66
CA MET A 244 -0.52 -2.86 -5.17
C MET A 244 -0.77 -1.87 -6.31
N ASN A 245 -1.89 -2.01 -7.03
CA ASN A 245 -2.25 -1.11 -8.12
C ASN A 245 -2.53 0.32 -7.62
N ASN A 246 -2.17 1.31 -8.43
CA ASN A 246 -2.73 2.64 -8.31
C ASN A 246 -4.13 2.67 -8.93
N LEU A 247 -5.16 2.89 -8.12
CA LEU A 247 -6.54 2.99 -8.61
C LEU A 247 -6.79 4.30 -9.38
N LEU A 248 -6.06 5.36 -9.04
CA LEU A 248 -6.31 6.73 -9.52
C LEU A 248 -5.04 7.27 -10.22
N PRO A 249 -4.69 6.77 -11.41
CA PRO A 249 -3.51 7.21 -12.13
C PRO A 249 -3.64 8.66 -12.61
N SER A 250 -2.52 9.37 -12.58
CA SER A 250 -2.34 10.78 -12.93
C SER A 250 -2.49 11.03 -14.43
N SER A 251 -2.46 9.96 -15.25
CA SER A 251 -2.74 10.01 -16.69
C SER A 251 -4.16 10.49 -16.99
N VAL A 252 -5.09 10.33 -16.05
CA VAL A 252 -6.46 10.85 -16.15
C VAL A 252 -6.65 11.94 -15.09
N LYS A 253 -7.01 13.15 -15.54
CA LYS A 253 -7.31 14.25 -14.60
C LYS A 253 -8.61 13.96 -13.83
N LEU A 254 -8.49 13.69 -12.54
CA LEU A 254 -9.66 13.52 -11.68
C LEU A 254 -10.10 14.87 -11.11
N HIS A 255 -11.30 15.29 -11.49
CA HIS A 255 -11.88 16.56 -11.07
C HIS A 255 -12.45 16.46 -9.65
N GLN A 256 -12.93 15.27 -9.27
CA GLN A 256 -13.38 14.98 -7.91
C GLN A 256 -12.85 13.64 -7.44
N LYS A 257 -12.52 13.55 -6.15
CA LYS A 257 -12.12 12.30 -5.49
C LYS A 257 -12.86 12.16 -4.17
N TYR A 258 -13.32 10.95 -3.88
CA TYR A 258 -14.06 10.64 -2.66
C TYR A 258 -13.54 9.37 -2.00
N ASP A 259 -13.34 9.43 -0.68
CA ASP A 259 -13.21 8.28 0.20
C ASP A 259 -14.59 8.08 0.84
N LEU A 260 -15.30 6.99 0.53
CA LEU A 260 -16.67 6.73 0.99
C LEU A 260 -16.75 5.49 1.88
N LYS A 261 -17.46 5.57 3.00
CA LYS A 261 -17.63 4.47 3.97
C LYS A 261 -19.09 4.12 4.27
N GLY A 262 -20.05 4.96 3.90
CA GLY A 262 -21.46 4.85 4.28
C GLY A 262 -21.76 5.33 5.70
N SER A 263 -20.77 5.87 6.42
CA SER A 263 -20.95 6.49 7.75
C SER A 263 -20.95 8.01 7.65
N THR A 264 -21.42 8.71 8.70
CA THR A 264 -21.53 10.19 8.71
C THR A 264 -20.58 10.85 9.71
N TYR A 265 -20.26 10.19 10.82
CA TYR A 265 -19.42 10.77 11.88
C TYR A 265 -17.99 11.05 11.40
N LYS A 266 -17.55 12.31 11.43
CA LYS A 266 -16.24 12.78 10.93
C LYS A 266 -15.97 12.42 9.45
N ARG A 267 -17.04 12.27 8.67
CA ARG A 267 -16.98 11.98 7.23
C ARG A 267 -17.19 13.23 6.36
N LYS A 268 -16.53 14.32 6.74
CA LYS A 268 -16.38 15.55 5.94
C LYS A 268 -14.90 15.88 5.78
N ALA A 269 -14.48 16.38 4.61
CA ALA A 269 -13.12 16.78 4.35
C ALA A 269 -12.71 17.93 5.28
N SER A 270 -11.46 17.88 5.76
CA SER A 270 -10.93 18.94 6.62
C SER A 270 -10.71 20.23 5.83
N LYS A 271 -10.61 21.37 6.53
CA LYS A 271 -10.28 22.65 5.90
C LYS A 271 -8.96 22.58 5.13
N THR A 272 -7.95 21.91 5.69
CA THR A 272 -6.64 21.70 5.06
C THR A 272 -6.73 20.81 3.81
N GLU A 273 -7.53 19.75 3.85
CA GLU A 273 -7.72 18.88 2.68
C GLU A 273 -8.39 19.64 1.53
N ARG A 274 -9.41 20.44 1.85
CA ARG A 274 -10.16 21.27 0.88
C ARG A 274 -9.33 22.37 0.21
N GLN A 275 -8.19 22.75 0.79
CA GLN A 275 -7.27 23.75 0.21
C GLN A 275 -6.29 23.15 -0.80
N LYS A 276 -6.21 21.81 -0.91
CA LYS A 276 -5.36 21.16 -1.92
C LYS A 276 -5.94 21.38 -3.31
N SER A 277 -5.07 21.36 -4.33
CA SER A 277 -5.47 21.43 -5.75
C SER A 277 -6.36 20.26 -6.18
N SER A 278 -6.19 19.10 -5.55
CA SER A 278 -6.98 17.89 -5.80
C SER A 278 -7.40 17.27 -4.46
N PRO A 279 -8.45 17.82 -3.81
CA PRO A 279 -8.90 17.37 -2.50
C PRO A 279 -9.53 15.98 -2.56
N THR A 280 -9.43 15.24 -1.46
CA THR A 280 -10.16 13.98 -1.26
C THR A 280 -11.33 14.22 -0.31
N TYR A 281 -12.53 14.26 -0.88
CA TYR A 281 -13.79 14.45 -0.20
C TYR A 281 -14.25 13.18 0.53
N LYS A 282 -15.24 13.32 1.42
CA LYS A 282 -15.84 12.20 2.17
C LYS A 282 -17.36 12.17 2.01
N ASP A 283 -18.03 11.26 2.72
CA ASP A 283 -19.47 10.96 2.57
C ASP A 283 -20.37 12.20 2.68
N LEU A 284 -20.17 13.07 3.66
CA LEU A 284 -20.99 14.28 3.83
C LEU A 284 -20.76 15.29 2.71
N ASP A 285 -19.53 15.39 2.19
CA ASP A 285 -19.25 16.23 1.03
C ASP A 285 -19.91 15.63 -0.23
N PHE A 286 -19.89 14.30 -0.37
CA PHE A 286 -20.55 13.62 -1.50
C PHE A 286 -22.05 13.88 -1.53
N MET A 287 -22.73 13.77 -0.39
CA MET A 287 -24.16 14.06 -0.27
C MET A 287 -24.49 15.53 -0.58
N GLU A 288 -23.59 16.47 -0.27
CA GLU A 288 -23.74 17.89 -0.60
C GLU A 288 -23.48 18.18 -2.09
N HIS A 289 -22.47 17.54 -2.69
CA HIS A 289 -22.07 17.77 -4.07
C HIS A 289 -22.98 17.05 -5.08
N HIS A 290 -23.54 15.90 -4.70
CA HIS A 290 -24.32 15.00 -5.57
C HIS A 290 -25.65 14.63 -4.89
N THR A 291 -26.57 15.60 -4.75
CA THR A 291 -27.86 15.38 -4.08
C THR A 291 -28.72 14.31 -4.76
N GLU A 292 -28.62 14.20 -6.08
CA GLU A 292 -29.30 13.17 -6.89
C GLU A 292 -28.43 11.92 -7.12
N GLY A 293 -27.23 11.87 -6.53
CA GLY A 293 -26.26 10.80 -6.73
C GLY A 293 -25.56 10.82 -8.10
N ILE A 294 -24.93 9.69 -8.44
CA ILE A 294 -24.28 9.48 -9.74
C ILE A 294 -25.15 8.55 -10.57
N PHE A 295 -25.61 9.05 -11.72
CA PHE A 295 -26.37 8.26 -12.68
C PHE A 295 -25.45 7.29 -13.43
N LEU A 296 -25.88 6.03 -13.51
CA LEU A 296 -25.20 4.98 -14.25
C LEU A 296 -26.21 4.29 -15.17
N GLU A 297 -25.76 3.82 -16.31
CA GLU A 297 -26.56 2.93 -17.16
C GLU A 297 -26.97 1.68 -16.37
N ALA A 298 -28.18 1.16 -16.65
CA ALA A 298 -28.78 0.08 -15.87
C ALA A 298 -27.88 -1.17 -15.78
N ASP A 299 -27.22 -1.54 -16.88
CA ASP A 299 -26.33 -2.70 -16.92
C ASP A 299 -25.04 -2.46 -16.13
N THR A 300 -24.46 -1.26 -16.26
CA THR A 300 -23.25 -0.85 -15.52
C THR A 300 -23.53 -0.80 -14.02
N TYR A 301 -24.65 -0.19 -13.61
CA TYR A 301 -25.12 -0.19 -12.22
C TYR A 301 -25.29 -1.62 -11.69
N SER A 302 -26.00 -2.47 -12.44
CA SER A 302 -26.27 -3.84 -12.04
C SER A 302 -24.98 -4.65 -11.88
N ALA A 303 -24.01 -4.48 -12.78
CA ALA A 303 -22.70 -5.12 -12.69
C ALA A 303 -21.91 -4.63 -11.48
N LEU A 304 -21.83 -3.32 -11.27
CA LEU A 304 -21.11 -2.70 -10.15
C LEU A 304 -21.66 -3.18 -8.80
N ILE A 305 -22.98 -3.12 -8.61
CA ILE A 305 -23.63 -3.51 -7.35
C ILE A 305 -23.46 -5.01 -7.09
N LYS A 306 -23.61 -5.87 -8.11
CA LYS A 306 -23.36 -7.31 -7.98
C LYS A 306 -21.93 -7.59 -7.52
N THR A 307 -20.94 -6.93 -8.13
CA THR A 307 -19.54 -7.06 -7.73
C THR A 307 -19.31 -6.57 -6.29
N MET A 308 -19.80 -5.37 -5.94
CA MET A 308 -19.67 -4.83 -4.59
C MET A 308 -20.29 -5.74 -3.54
N GLN A 309 -21.46 -6.33 -3.80
CA GLN A 309 -22.09 -7.28 -2.88
C GLN A 309 -21.22 -8.53 -2.65
N ARG A 310 -20.55 -9.04 -3.69
CA ARG A 310 -19.64 -10.19 -3.56
C ARG A 310 -18.39 -9.80 -2.76
N ASP A 311 -17.78 -8.67 -3.08
CA ASP A 311 -16.59 -8.19 -2.37
C ASP A 311 -16.90 -7.88 -0.89
N CYS A 312 -18.05 -7.28 -0.59
CA CYS A 312 -18.47 -7.05 0.79
C CYS A 312 -18.67 -8.36 1.57
N ARG A 313 -19.24 -9.40 0.97
CA ARG A 313 -19.34 -10.74 1.60
C ARG A 313 -17.97 -11.34 1.88
N VAL A 314 -17.01 -11.17 0.97
CA VAL A 314 -15.62 -11.60 1.19
C VAL A 314 -15.02 -10.85 2.36
N LEU A 315 -15.08 -9.51 2.36
CA LEU A 315 -14.55 -8.69 3.46
C LEU A 315 -15.20 -9.05 4.81
N GLU A 316 -16.52 -9.25 4.84
CA GLU A 316 -17.26 -9.69 6.02
C GLU A 316 -16.79 -11.06 6.52
N SER A 317 -16.61 -12.04 5.62
CA SER A 317 -16.14 -13.39 5.97
C SER A 317 -14.78 -13.39 6.66
N PHE A 318 -13.91 -12.43 6.30
CA PHE A 318 -12.60 -12.22 6.91
C PHE A 318 -12.63 -11.25 8.10
N LYS A 319 -13.82 -10.81 8.52
CA LYS A 319 -14.03 -9.84 9.61
C LYS A 319 -13.28 -8.53 9.39
N ILE A 320 -13.14 -8.13 8.12
CA ILE A 320 -12.51 -6.87 7.73
C ILE A 320 -13.58 -5.78 7.80
N MET A 321 -13.21 -4.66 8.42
CA MET A 321 -14.04 -3.47 8.52
C MET A 321 -13.19 -2.23 8.25
N ASP A 322 -13.82 -1.06 8.30
CA ASP A 322 -13.14 0.23 8.12
C ASP A 322 -12.46 0.44 6.75
N TYR A 323 -12.83 -0.36 5.75
CA TYR A 323 -12.51 -0.10 4.35
C TYR A 323 -13.36 1.05 3.80
N SER A 324 -12.84 1.69 2.76
CA SER A 324 -13.54 2.74 2.02
C SER A 324 -13.62 2.36 0.55
N LEU A 325 -14.69 2.76 -0.12
CA LEU A 325 -14.74 2.83 -1.58
C LEU A 325 -14.08 4.14 -2.02
N LEU A 326 -12.96 4.03 -2.71
CA LEU A 326 -12.28 5.18 -3.31
C LEU A 326 -12.86 5.43 -4.71
N VAL A 327 -13.39 6.63 -4.93
CA VAL A 327 -14.06 7.02 -6.19
C VAL A 327 -13.35 8.22 -6.78
N GLY A 328 -12.96 8.14 -8.05
CA GLY A 328 -12.48 9.26 -8.85
C GLY A 328 -13.47 9.59 -9.96
N ILE A 329 -13.76 10.88 -10.15
CA ILE A 329 -14.68 11.36 -11.18
C ILE A 329 -13.91 12.22 -12.17
N HIS A 330 -13.97 11.84 -13.45
CA HIS A 330 -13.48 12.62 -14.57
C HIS A 330 -14.66 13.23 -15.32
N ASN A 331 -14.81 14.55 -15.29
CA ASN A 331 -15.80 15.28 -16.05
C ASN A 331 -15.24 15.63 -17.45
N LEU A 332 -15.88 15.10 -18.50
CA LEU A 332 -15.43 15.30 -19.88
C LEU A 332 -15.62 16.75 -20.35
N ASP A 333 -16.72 17.38 -19.97
CA ASP A 333 -17.05 18.75 -20.39
C ASP A 333 -16.12 19.77 -19.72
N GLU A 334 -15.78 19.55 -18.45
CA GLU A 334 -14.79 20.34 -17.73
C GLU A 334 -13.40 20.16 -18.35
N ALA A 335 -12.97 18.92 -18.59
CA ALA A 335 -11.68 18.66 -19.24
C ALA A 335 -11.56 19.29 -20.64
N GLN A 336 -12.64 19.32 -21.41
CA GLN A 336 -12.68 19.98 -22.71
C GLN A 336 -12.57 21.50 -22.60
N ARG A 337 -13.31 22.12 -21.68
CA ARG A 337 -13.23 23.56 -21.41
C ARG A 337 -11.83 23.98 -21.00
N GLU A 338 -11.22 23.28 -20.05
CA GLU A 338 -9.86 23.57 -19.60
C GLU A 338 -8.81 23.45 -20.71
N LYS A 339 -8.94 22.43 -21.59
CA LYS A 339 -8.08 22.29 -22.76
C LYS A 339 -8.24 23.47 -23.73
N SER A 340 -9.46 23.95 -23.93
CA SER A 340 -9.71 25.11 -24.79
C SER A 340 -9.14 26.41 -24.21
N GLU A 341 -9.26 26.62 -22.90
CA GLU A 341 -8.72 27.78 -22.19
C GLU A 341 -7.19 27.77 -22.16
N ALA A 342 -6.57 26.60 -21.98
CA ALA A 342 -5.12 26.46 -22.05
C ALA A 342 -4.58 26.87 -23.43
N ARG A 343 -5.20 26.38 -24.52
CA ARG A 343 -4.82 26.75 -25.89
C ARG A 343 -4.95 28.25 -26.16
N GLN A 344 -6.00 28.89 -25.63
CA GLN A 344 -6.18 30.33 -25.77
C GLN A 344 -5.07 31.11 -25.04
N ARG A 345 -4.71 30.71 -23.81
CA ARG A 345 -3.61 31.31 -23.06
C ARG A 345 -2.27 31.17 -23.78
N ASP A 346 -1.98 29.98 -24.31
CA ASP A 346 -0.75 29.73 -25.05
C ASP A 346 -0.66 30.60 -26.31
N SER A 347 -1.76 30.71 -27.08
CA SER A 347 -1.81 31.57 -28.27
C SER A 347 -1.65 33.06 -27.96
N GLN A 348 -2.18 33.55 -26.83
CA GLN A 348 -1.99 34.93 -26.40
C GLN A 348 -0.54 35.20 -25.95
N SER A 349 0.11 34.22 -25.33
CA SER A 349 1.51 34.35 -24.93
C SER A 349 2.48 34.39 -26.12
N ASP A 350 2.19 33.63 -27.20
CA ASP A 350 2.96 33.66 -28.43
C ASP A 350 2.80 34.98 -29.19
N ASP A 351 1.59 35.54 -29.23
CA ASP A 351 1.32 36.86 -29.84
C ASP A 351 1.99 38.01 -29.06
N GLU A 352 2.04 37.93 -27.73
CA GLU A 352 2.77 38.89 -26.90
C GLU A 352 4.29 38.80 -27.09
N ASP A 353 4.87 37.60 -27.19
CA ASP A 353 6.32 37.43 -27.43
C ASP A 353 6.72 37.83 -28.86
N TYR A 354 5.85 37.57 -29.85
CA TYR A 354 6.03 38.04 -31.23
C TYR A 354 5.96 39.58 -31.33
N ASN A 355 5.02 40.22 -30.65
CA ASN A 355 4.95 41.68 -30.60
C ASN A 355 6.14 42.31 -29.85
N ARG A 356 6.67 41.63 -28.82
CA ARG A 356 7.86 42.10 -28.10
C ARG A 356 9.11 42.02 -28.96
N LYS A 357 9.29 40.94 -29.73
CA LYS A 357 10.42 40.77 -30.67
C LYS A 357 10.34 41.69 -31.89
N SER A 358 9.14 41.97 -32.40
CA SER A 358 8.96 42.90 -33.52
C SER A 358 9.13 44.38 -33.12
N GLY A 359 8.86 44.73 -31.86
CA GLY A 359 9.08 46.07 -31.31
C GLY A 359 10.56 46.46 -31.12
N LEU A 360 11.46 45.48 -30.91
CA LEU A 360 12.90 45.72 -30.74
C LEU A 360 13.65 46.07 -32.04
N ASN A 361 13.05 45.87 -33.22
CA ASN A 361 13.66 46.18 -34.52
C ASN A 361 13.28 47.59 -35.07
N ARG A 362 12.63 48.45 -34.27
CA ARG A 362 12.14 49.77 -34.73
C ARG A 362 12.81 51.01 -34.14
N THR A 363 13.90 50.87 -33.39
CA THR A 363 14.73 52.02 -33.00
C THR A 363 15.99 52.08 -33.87
N ARG A 364 15.92 52.97 -34.87
CA ARG A 364 17.06 53.54 -35.59
C ARG A 364 17.75 54.59 -34.73
#